data_AF-A0A6A5ZW77-F1
#
_entry.id   AF-A0A6A5ZW77-F1
#
_cell.length_a   1.000
_cell.length_b   1.000
_cell.length_c   1.000
_cell.angle_alpha   90.00
_cell.angle_beta   90.00
_cell.angle_gamma   90.00
#
_symmetry.space_group_name_H-M   'P 1'
#
loop_
_entity.id
_entity.type
_entity.pdbx_description
1 polymer ?
#
loop_
_entity_poly.entity_id
_entity_poly.type
_entity_poly.pdbx_seq_one_letter_code
_entity_poly.pdbx_strand_id
1 'polypeptide(L)'
;MAPALTTSPPTPPHQLAPFQNHKAPRSIYPDGIKTSGQHPPVPSQLRPYSDFPQEISGPTVWNADEYKNNAERWTHVLSDEENAEISAAADAFLQSGTQLTGITKENFVLPTFGPFLVTLRNELLNGKGFILFKNLPVTAWGNRKSAVAYMGLGTYLGYFVSQNGRGHVLGHVKDLGEDATQIDKVRIYRTNARQFFHADDSDIVGLLCVAKALEGGESDIVSSHQVWNVLQREHPDVAETLTQPIWYFDRKGETSKGEEEWIKTSVFYLETGDNPRVYSKWDPYYIRSLTRFSDKGVIPPLSEAQQKAAAVLEETCARLALHMILDIGDIQFLSNEHVLHARTAYKDYAPPAPRRHLMRLWLSTPEDEGGWKLPFHDSKEKKRGGIQVNDTPPVAPEDAE
;
A
#
# COMPACT_ATOMS: atom_id res chain seq x y z
N MET A 1 -25.63 -4.63 46.17
CA MET A 1 -25.10 -5.52 45.11
C MET A 1 -25.38 -4.85 43.78
N ALA A 2 -24.34 -4.39 43.08
CA ALA A 2 -24.49 -3.84 41.74
C ALA A 2 -24.72 -5.01 40.75
N PRO A 3 -25.62 -4.90 39.76
CA PRO A 3 -25.79 -5.93 38.77
C PRO A 3 -24.55 -5.95 37.86
N ALA A 4 -23.82 -7.06 37.89
CA ALA A 4 -22.77 -7.33 36.93
C ALA A 4 -23.42 -7.50 35.56
N LEU A 5 -23.21 -6.52 34.67
CA LEU A 5 -23.48 -6.68 33.25
C LEU A 5 -22.51 -7.73 32.71
N THR A 6 -22.96 -8.99 32.65
CA THR A 6 -22.25 -10.05 31.93
C THR A 6 -22.46 -9.84 30.44
N THR A 7 -21.70 -8.92 29.85
CA THR A 7 -21.50 -8.94 28.39
C THR A 7 -20.81 -10.24 28.05
N SER A 8 -21.46 -11.11 27.29
CA SER A 8 -20.84 -12.35 26.80
C SER A 8 -19.52 -12.01 26.09
N PRO A 9 -18.45 -12.81 26.29
CA PRO A 9 -17.20 -12.61 25.58
C PRO A 9 -17.48 -12.63 24.07
N PRO A 10 -16.81 -11.76 23.28
CA PRO A 10 -17.00 -11.74 21.84
C PRO A 10 -16.70 -13.12 21.26
N THR A 11 -17.58 -13.59 20.36
CA THR A 11 -17.38 -14.84 19.64
C THR A 11 -16.01 -14.81 18.95
N PRO A 12 -15.13 -15.79 19.20
CA PRO A 12 -13.84 -15.86 18.53
C PRO A 12 -14.04 -15.82 17.01
N PRO A 13 -13.21 -15.09 16.25
CA PRO A 13 -13.43 -14.91 14.81
C PRO A 13 -13.62 -16.22 14.03
N HIS A 14 -12.93 -17.29 14.44
CA HIS A 14 -13.04 -18.62 13.83
C HIS A 14 -14.34 -19.39 14.11
N GLN A 15 -15.26 -18.84 14.92
CA GLN A 15 -16.57 -19.44 15.26
C GLN A 15 -17.75 -18.66 14.66
N LEU A 16 -17.47 -17.64 13.84
CA LEU A 16 -18.51 -16.85 13.18
C LEU A 16 -19.18 -17.65 12.06
N ALA A 17 -20.49 -17.45 11.88
CA ALA A 17 -21.16 -17.90 10.68
C ALA A 17 -20.57 -17.18 9.45
N PRO A 18 -20.48 -17.81 8.28
CA PRO A 18 -19.98 -17.17 7.06
C PRO A 18 -20.75 -15.87 6.77
N PHE A 19 -20.03 -14.79 6.46
CA PHE A 19 -20.60 -13.50 6.08
C PHE A 19 -19.93 -12.95 4.82
N GLN A 20 -20.65 -12.10 4.08
CA GLN A 20 -20.11 -11.36 2.94
C GLN A 20 -19.24 -10.21 3.44
N ASN A 21 -18.16 -9.87 2.72
CA ASN A 21 -17.21 -8.84 3.14
C ASN A 21 -17.87 -7.48 3.42
N HIS A 22 -18.86 -7.08 2.61
CA HIS A 22 -19.64 -5.84 2.79
C HIS A 22 -20.76 -5.90 3.86
N LYS A 23 -20.88 -7.01 4.59
CA LYS A 23 -21.83 -7.23 5.68
C LYS A 23 -21.13 -7.83 6.91
N ALA A 24 -19.88 -7.44 7.13
CA ALA A 24 -19.10 -7.96 8.22
C ALA A 24 -19.68 -7.50 9.58
N PRO A 25 -19.62 -8.32 10.65
CA PRO A 25 -20.16 -7.97 11.95
C PRO A 25 -19.49 -6.70 12.51
N ARG A 26 -20.30 -5.68 12.84
CA ARG A 26 -19.78 -4.39 13.36
C ARG A 26 -19.08 -4.48 14.71
N SER A 27 -19.32 -5.55 15.45
CA SER A 27 -18.59 -5.87 16.68
C SER A 27 -17.13 -6.25 16.43
N ILE A 28 -16.75 -6.54 15.18
CA ILE A 28 -15.41 -6.98 14.77
C ILE A 28 -14.82 -5.99 13.76
N TYR A 29 -15.63 -5.57 12.80
CA TYR A 29 -15.27 -4.61 11.75
C TYR A 29 -16.09 -3.33 11.97
N PRO A 30 -15.54 -2.28 12.61
CA PRO A 30 -16.35 -1.12 13.02
C PRO A 30 -17.16 -0.46 11.90
N ASP A 31 -16.65 -0.45 10.67
CA ASP A 31 -17.33 0.06 9.48
C ASP A 31 -18.25 -0.96 8.78
N GLY A 32 -18.26 -2.21 9.26
CA GLY A 32 -19.01 -3.33 8.71
C GLY A 32 -18.40 -3.93 7.45
N ILE A 33 -17.13 -3.64 7.14
CA ILE A 33 -16.46 -4.07 5.91
C ILE A 33 -15.17 -4.81 6.24
N LYS A 34 -15.07 -6.06 5.79
CA LYS A 34 -13.85 -6.89 5.86
C LYS A 34 -12.97 -6.66 4.62
N THR A 35 -11.65 -6.59 4.82
CA THR A 35 -10.65 -6.59 3.73
C THR A 35 -10.77 -7.87 2.91
N SER A 36 -10.73 -7.80 1.58
CA SER A 36 -10.88 -8.99 0.74
C SER A 36 -9.67 -9.94 0.86
N GLY A 37 -8.46 -9.37 0.86
CA GLY A 37 -7.19 -10.09 0.94
C GLY A 37 -6.51 -10.24 -0.42
N GLN A 38 -5.45 -11.06 -0.44
CA GLN A 38 -4.71 -11.29 -1.68
C GLN A 38 -5.44 -12.33 -2.52
N HIS A 39 -5.56 -12.10 -3.83
CA HIS A 39 -6.32 -12.98 -4.72
C HIS A 39 -5.60 -13.18 -6.05
N PRO A 40 -5.71 -14.38 -6.67
CA PRO A 40 -5.28 -14.55 -8.05
C PRO A 40 -6.18 -13.74 -8.99
N PRO A 41 -5.67 -13.30 -10.15
CA PRO A 41 -6.49 -12.65 -11.16
C PRO A 41 -7.51 -13.64 -11.75
N VAL A 42 -8.59 -13.11 -12.31
CA VAL A 42 -9.60 -13.90 -13.02
C VAL A 42 -9.07 -14.26 -14.40
N PRO A 43 -8.82 -15.54 -14.74
CA PRO A 43 -8.16 -15.92 -15.98
C PRO A 43 -8.87 -15.43 -17.25
N SER A 44 -10.20 -15.39 -17.25
CA SER A 44 -11.01 -14.92 -18.39
C SER A 44 -10.97 -13.41 -18.60
N GLN A 45 -10.40 -12.64 -17.66
CA GLN A 45 -10.24 -11.19 -17.76
C GLN A 45 -8.80 -10.79 -18.15
N LEU A 46 -7.87 -11.76 -18.17
CA LEU A 46 -6.51 -11.52 -18.63
C LEU A 46 -6.49 -11.32 -20.15
N ARG A 47 -5.71 -10.35 -20.59
CA ARG A 47 -5.51 -10.04 -22.01
C ARG A 47 -4.14 -10.51 -22.48
N PRO A 48 -4.00 -10.96 -23.73
CA PRO A 48 -2.70 -11.32 -24.29
C PRO A 48 -1.80 -10.09 -24.43
N TYR A 49 -0.49 -10.30 -24.48
CA TYR A 49 0.51 -9.23 -24.69
C TYR A 49 0.22 -8.37 -25.93
N SER A 50 -0.34 -8.95 -26.99
CA SER A 50 -0.72 -8.23 -28.22
C SER A 50 -1.75 -7.11 -28.01
N ASP A 51 -2.51 -7.15 -26.91
CA ASP A 51 -3.49 -6.11 -26.57
C ASP A 51 -2.85 -4.94 -25.82
N PHE A 52 -1.65 -5.12 -25.26
CA PHE A 52 -0.96 -4.07 -24.51
C PHE A 52 -0.43 -2.98 -25.44
N PRO A 53 -0.45 -1.71 -25.01
CA PRO A 53 0.05 -0.61 -25.81
C PRO A 53 1.56 -0.72 -26.03
N GLN A 54 2.00 -0.43 -27.24
CA GLN A 54 3.42 -0.27 -27.56
C GLN A 54 4.00 1.00 -26.90
N GLU A 55 3.15 2.00 -26.68
CA GLU A 55 3.48 3.23 -25.97
C GLU A 55 2.25 3.74 -25.22
N ILE A 56 2.42 4.04 -23.94
CA ILE A 56 1.45 4.71 -23.09
C ILE A 56 1.72 6.21 -23.16
N SER A 57 0.65 7.01 -23.19
CA SER A 57 0.70 8.46 -23.08
C SER A 57 -0.27 8.94 -22.00
N GLY A 58 -0.16 10.21 -21.60
CA GLY A 58 -1.04 10.83 -20.61
C GLY A 58 -0.34 11.13 -19.28
N PRO A 59 -1.09 11.65 -18.29
CA PRO A 59 -0.54 12.28 -17.09
C PRO A 59 0.18 11.30 -16.14
N THR A 60 -0.11 10.01 -16.25
CA THR A 60 0.55 8.93 -15.51
C THR A 60 1.97 8.65 -16.02
N VAL A 61 2.34 9.15 -17.21
CA VAL A 61 3.66 8.96 -17.83
C VAL A 61 4.50 10.19 -17.56
N TRP A 62 5.54 10.04 -16.75
CA TRP A 62 6.41 11.16 -16.38
C TRP A 62 7.84 10.69 -16.13
N ASN A 63 8.78 11.63 -16.28
CA ASN A 63 10.19 11.44 -15.99
C ASN A 63 10.58 12.17 -14.70
N ALA A 64 11.54 11.63 -13.96
CA ALA A 64 12.02 12.25 -12.72
C ALA A 64 12.50 13.70 -12.94
N ASP A 65 13.11 14.00 -14.09
CA ASP A 65 13.64 15.33 -14.41
C ASP A 65 12.57 16.42 -14.49
N GLU A 66 11.30 16.04 -14.70
CA GLU A 66 10.17 16.98 -14.67
C GLU A 66 9.88 17.51 -13.25
N TYR A 67 10.35 16.81 -12.21
CA TYR A 67 10.04 17.06 -10.80
C TYR A 67 11.26 17.37 -9.92
N LYS A 68 12.45 16.86 -10.25
CA LYS A 68 13.68 17.04 -9.45
C LYS A 68 13.96 18.50 -9.08
N ASN A 69 13.74 19.41 -10.02
CA ASN A 69 13.99 20.85 -9.84
C ASN A 69 12.69 21.68 -9.73
N ASN A 70 11.53 21.03 -9.61
CA ASN A 70 10.21 21.65 -9.63
C ASN A 70 9.35 21.08 -8.49
N ALA A 71 9.81 21.22 -7.25
CA ALA A 71 9.18 20.65 -6.06
C ALA A 71 7.71 21.08 -5.88
N GLU A 72 7.38 22.29 -6.31
CA GLU A 72 6.04 22.88 -6.27
C GLU A 72 5.00 22.11 -7.10
N ARG A 73 5.42 21.27 -8.05
CA ARG A 73 4.51 20.45 -8.87
C ARG A 73 3.96 19.22 -8.15
N TRP A 74 4.59 18.84 -7.03
CA TRP A 74 4.29 17.60 -6.32
C TRP A 74 4.33 17.73 -4.80
N THR A 75 4.52 18.95 -4.29
CA THR A 75 4.55 19.24 -2.85
C THR A 75 3.40 20.14 -2.45
N HIS A 76 2.70 19.81 -1.35
CA HIS A 76 1.73 20.67 -0.68
C HIS A 76 2.22 20.97 0.74
N VAL A 77 2.60 22.22 1.01
CA VAL A 77 2.98 22.63 2.37
C VAL A 77 1.71 22.96 3.13
N LEU A 78 1.41 22.20 4.18
CA LEU A 78 0.24 22.45 5.02
C LEU A 78 0.38 23.82 5.70
N SER A 79 -0.61 24.67 5.45
CA SER A 79 -0.78 25.98 6.08
C SER A 79 -1.15 25.85 7.55
N ASP A 80 -1.01 26.94 8.30
CA ASP A 80 -1.41 26.99 9.71
C ASP A 80 -2.93 26.78 9.85
N GLU A 81 -3.72 27.29 8.91
CA GLU A 81 -5.17 27.12 8.87
C GLU A 81 -5.57 25.65 8.61
N GLU A 82 -4.93 24.98 7.65
CA GLU A 82 -5.16 23.55 7.37
C GLU A 82 -4.75 22.69 8.58
N ASN A 83 -3.59 22.97 9.18
CA ASN A 83 -3.14 22.28 10.38
C ASN A 83 -4.08 22.50 11.57
N ALA A 84 -4.64 23.71 11.72
CA ALA A 84 -5.62 24.01 12.77
C ALA A 84 -6.93 23.22 12.56
N GLU A 85 -7.42 23.13 11.31
CA GLU A 85 -8.60 22.34 10.96
C GLU A 85 -8.38 20.84 11.22
N ILE A 86 -7.25 20.29 10.77
CA ILE A 86 -6.87 18.89 11.00
C ILE A 86 -6.73 18.62 12.50
N SER A 87 -6.09 19.52 13.24
CA SER A 87 -5.93 19.43 14.70
C SER A 87 -7.28 19.36 15.41
N ALA A 88 -8.21 20.25 15.05
CA ALA A 88 -9.54 20.31 15.65
C ALA A 88 -10.36 19.05 15.36
N ALA A 89 -10.32 18.53 14.13
CA ALA A 89 -10.97 17.27 13.77
C ALA A 89 -10.37 16.08 14.55
N ALA A 90 -9.04 16.04 14.70
CA ALA A 90 -8.37 15.00 15.47
C ALA A 90 -8.72 15.05 16.97
N ASP A 91 -8.79 16.25 17.55
CA ASP A 91 -9.20 16.41 18.96
C ASP A 91 -10.66 16.01 19.18
N ALA A 92 -11.56 16.37 18.27
CA ALA A 92 -12.96 15.96 18.33
C ALA A 92 -13.10 14.43 18.21
N PHE A 93 -12.37 13.79 17.30
CA PHE A 93 -12.37 12.34 17.16
C PHE A 93 -11.86 11.66 18.44
N LEU A 94 -10.74 12.12 19.00
CA LEU A 94 -10.21 11.61 20.27
C LEU A 94 -11.21 11.73 21.42
N GLN A 95 -11.92 12.86 21.51
CA GLN A 95 -12.94 13.11 22.54
C GLN A 95 -14.17 12.21 22.38
N SER A 96 -14.49 11.76 21.16
CA SER A 96 -15.62 10.87 20.91
C SER A 96 -15.48 9.49 21.57
N GLY A 97 -14.25 9.07 21.89
CA GLY A 97 -13.96 7.73 22.41
C GLY A 97 -14.11 6.61 21.36
N THR A 98 -14.37 6.96 20.10
CA THR A 98 -14.41 5.99 18.99
C THR A 98 -13.04 5.36 18.81
N GLN A 99 -13.00 4.03 18.61
CA GLN A 99 -11.75 3.35 18.29
C GLN A 99 -11.19 3.87 16.95
N LEU A 100 -9.87 3.95 16.84
CA LEU A 100 -9.21 4.47 15.64
C LEU A 100 -9.56 3.68 14.36
N THR A 101 -9.84 2.38 14.48
CA THR A 101 -10.33 1.52 13.39
C THR A 101 -11.74 1.84 12.92
N GLY A 102 -12.49 2.67 13.65
CA GLY A 102 -13.79 3.22 13.27
C GLY A 102 -13.74 4.66 12.77
N ILE A 103 -12.56 5.19 12.45
CA ILE A 103 -12.43 6.50 11.80
C ILE A 103 -12.99 6.45 10.38
N THR A 104 -13.81 7.44 10.05
CA THR A 104 -14.54 7.55 8.79
C THR A 104 -14.59 9.02 8.37
N LYS A 105 -14.90 9.28 7.10
CA LYS A 105 -15.07 10.64 6.61
C LYS A 105 -16.21 11.38 7.33
N GLU A 106 -17.23 10.65 7.79
CA GLU A 106 -18.38 11.19 8.51
C GLU A 106 -18.06 11.64 9.94
N ASN A 107 -17.03 11.06 10.58
CA ASN A 107 -16.62 11.42 11.94
C ASN A 107 -15.24 12.10 12.02
N PHE A 108 -14.56 12.31 10.89
CA PHE A 108 -13.37 13.15 10.73
C PHE A 108 -13.63 14.20 9.65
N VAL A 109 -14.37 15.25 10.00
CA VAL A 109 -14.89 16.23 9.03
C VAL A 109 -13.91 17.38 8.85
N LEU A 110 -13.54 17.67 7.60
CA LEU A 110 -12.68 18.77 7.17
C LEU A 110 -13.44 19.65 6.15
N PRO A 111 -14.26 20.62 6.61
CA PRO A 111 -15.10 21.42 5.70
C PRO A 111 -14.32 22.19 4.63
N THR A 112 -13.11 22.65 4.94
CA THR A 112 -12.31 23.54 4.08
C THR A 112 -11.26 22.76 3.30
N PHE A 113 -10.50 21.89 3.98
CA PHE A 113 -9.44 21.08 3.35
C PHE A 113 -9.96 19.81 2.65
N GLY A 114 -11.12 19.29 3.07
CA GLY A 114 -11.73 18.09 2.48
C GLY A 114 -11.94 18.15 0.96
N PRO A 115 -12.46 19.25 0.38
CA PRO A 115 -12.57 19.43 -1.07
C PRO A 115 -11.24 19.28 -1.83
N PHE A 116 -10.13 19.76 -1.25
CA PHE A 116 -8.80 19.55 -1.84
C PHE A 116 -8.43 18.07 -1.83
N LEU A 117 -8.64 17.35 -0.73
CA LEU A 117 -8.33 15.91 -0.64
C LEU A 117 -9.14 15.06 -1.63
N VAL A 118 -10.40 15.42 -1.90
CA VAL A 118 -11.22 14.77 -2.95
C VAL A 118 -10.61 14.98 -4.33
N THR A 119 -10.13 16.19 -4.62
CA THR A 119 -9.44 16.50 -5.89
C THR A 119 -8.10 15.76 -5.98
N LEU A 120 -7.35 15.73 -4.88
CA LEU A 120 -6.09 15.01 -4.78
C LEU A 120 -6.26 13.51 -5.03
N ARG A 121 -7.33 12.90 -4.52
CA ARG A 121 -7.62 11.48 -4.80
C ARG A 121 -7.66 11.20 -6.31
N ASN A 122 -8.29 12.09 -7.09
CA ASN A 122 -8.31 11.94 -8.55
C ASN A 122 -6.92 12.12 -9.17
N GLU A 123 -6.10 13.03 -8.66
CA GLU A 123 -4.72 13.24 -9.13
C GLU A 123 -3.81 12.04 -8.79
N LEU A 124 -4.04 11.36 -7.67
CA LEU A 124 -3.37 10.10 -7.32
C LEU A 124 -3.79 8.98 -8.26
N LEU A 125 -5.09 8.81 -8.52
CA LEU A 125 -5.57 7.70 -9.35
C LEU A 125 -5.34 7.91 -10.85
N ASN A 126 -5.53 9.13 -11.33
CA ASN A 126 -5.63 9.43 -12.77
C ASN A 126 -4.63 10.49 -13.25
N GLY A 127 -3.84 11.07 -12.34
CA GLY A 127 -2.80 12.05 -12.65
C GLY A 127 -1.40 11.44 -12.54
N LYS A 128 -0.45 12.19 -11.98
CA LYS A 128 0.94 11.75 -11.80
C LYS A 128 1.12 10.63 -10.76
N GLY A 129 0.13 10.41 -9.88
CA GLY A 129 0.15 9.27 -8.98
C GLY A 129 0.89 9.46 -7.67
N PHE A 130 1.36 10.66 -7.34
CA PHE A 130 2.00 10.92 -6.05
C PHE A 130 1.88 12.37 -5.60
N ILE A 131 2.02 12.59 -4.29
CA ILE A 131 2.17 13.91 -3.65
C ILE A 131 3.01 13.80 -2.38
N LEU A 132 3.69 14.88 -2.03
CA LEU A 132 4.35 15.08 -0.74
C LEU A 132 3.65 16.21 0.02
N PHE A 133 2.97 15.88 1.11
CA PHE A 133 2.61 16.89 2.10
C PHE A 133 3.82 17.22 2.97
N LYS A 134 3.98 18.49 3.31
CA LYS A 134 4.95 18.94 4.31
C LYS A 134 4.25 19.60 5.48
N ASN A 135 4.97 19.69 6.60
CA ASN A 135 4.59 20.49 7.76
C ASN A 135 3.40 19.96 8.57
N LEU A 136 3.19 18.64 8.68
CA LEU A 136 2.30 18.09 9.70
C LEU A 136 3.01 18.14 11.08
N PRO A 137 2.43 18.73 12.14
CA PRO A 137 3.13 19.01 13.40
C PRO A 137 3.24 17.79 14.33
N VAL A 138 3.80 16.68 13.83
CA VAL A 138 3.86 15.38 14.52
C VAL A 138 4.61 15.43 15.86
N THR A 139 5.65 16.25 15.97
CA THR A 139 6.40 16.40 17.22
C THR A 139 5.56 17.06 18.32
N ALA A 140 4.72 18.04 17.95
CA ALA A 140 3.84 18.71 18.90
C ALA A 140 2.63 17.84 19.29
N TRP A 141 2.13 17.02 18.37
CA TRP A 141 0.97 16.16 18.59
C TRP A 141 1.30 14.83 19.26
N GLY A 142 2.54 14.35 19.13
CA GLY A 142 2.91 12.99 19.52
C GLY A 142 2.22 11.93 18.65
N ASN A 143 2.56 10.65 18.88
CA ASN A 143 2.12 9.56 18.00
C ASN A 143 0.60 9.42 17.92
N ARG A 144 -0.10 9.48 19.06
CA ARG A 144 -1.54 9.20 19.11
C ARG A 144 -2.37 10.19 18.30
N LYS A 145 -2.16 11.50 18.49
CA LYS A 145 -2.90 12.52 17.73
C LYS A 145 -2.43 12.57 16.27
N SER A 146 -1.14 12.33 16.00
CA SER A 146 -0.63 12.22 14.63
C SER A 146 -1.26 11.05 13.88
N ALA A 147 -1.44 9.89 14.51
CA ALA A 147 -2.12 8.73 13.92
C ALA A 147 -3.58 9.04 13.59
N VAL A 148 -4.31 9.71 14.49
CA VAL A 148 -5.69 10.14 14.25
C VAL A 148 -5.78 11.12 13.08
N ALA A 149 -4.94 12.16 13.07
CA ALA A 149 -4.90 13.13 11.99
C ALA A 149 -4.59 12.46 10.64
N TYR A 150 -3.57 11.61 10.63
CA TYR A 150 -3.10 10.93 9.44
C TYR A 150 -4.12 9.94 8.86
N MET A 151 -4.72 9.10 9.71
CA MET A 151 -5.83 8.25 9.29
C MET A 151 -7.02 9.09 8.85
N GLY A 152 -7.35 10.17 9.57
CA GLY A 152 -8.41 11.09 9.20
C GLY A 152 -8.27 11.62 7.77
N LEU A 153 -7.07 12.06 7.37
CA LEU A 153 -6.75 12.42 5.98
C LEU A 153 -6.96 11.24 5.02
N GLY A 154 -6.52 10.03 5.40
CA GLY A 154 -6.70 8.80 4.62
C GLY A 154 -8.15 8.48 4.27
N THR A 155 -9.12 8.84 5.14
CA THR A 155 -10.56 8.61 4.88
C THR A 155 -11.10 9.36 3.66
N TYR A 156 -10.41 10.41 3.20
CA TYR A 156 -10.77 11.16 1.99
C TYR A 156 -10.19 10.54 0.72
N LEU A 157 -9.19 9.65 0.86
CA LEU A 157 -8.46 9.06 -0.26
C LEU A 157 -8.93 7.64 -0.56
N GLY A 158 -9.34 6.86 0.44
CA GLY A 158 -9.87 5.50 0.23
C GLY A 158 -10.25 4.79 1.53
N TYR A 159 -10.49 3.49 1.42
CA TYR A 159 -10.82 2.63 2.57
C TYR A 159 -9.59 1.91 3.07
N PHE A 160 -9.36 1.94 4.39
CA PHE A 160 -8.24 1.22 4.98
C PHE A 160 -8.35 -0.28 4.77
N VAL A 161 -7.30 -0.88 4.23
CA VAL A 161 -7.15 -2.33 4.12
C VAL A 161 -6.10 -2.82 5.09
N SER A 162 -6.23 -4.08 5.49
CA SER A 162 -5.22 -4.69 6.35
C SER A 162 -3.91 -4.92 5.58
N GLN A 163 -2.79 -4.71 6.28
CA GLN A 163 -1.44 -4.70 5.71
C GLN A 163 -0.62 -5.96 6.07
N ASN A 164 -1.16 -6.82 6.93
CA ASN A 164 -0.51 -8.06 7.40
C ASN A 164 -1.55 -8.98 8.06
N GLY A 165 -1.14 -10.22 8.35
CA GLY A 165 -1.99 -11.24 8.98
C GLY A 165 -2.45 -10.91 10.40
N ARG A 166 -1.93 -9.83 11.02
CA ARG A 166 -2.36 -9.33 12.34
C ARG A 166 -3.49 -8.30 12.25
N GLY A 167 -3.98 -7.98 11.06
CA GLY A 167 -5.09 -7.02 10.92
C GLY A 167 -4.65 -5.56 10.96
N HIS A 168 -3.35 -5.26 10.91
CA HIS A 168 -2.87 -3.88 11.03
C HIS A 168 -3.37 -3.02 9.86
N VAL A 169 -4.20 -2.01 10.13
CA VAL A 169 -4.65 -1.00 9.15
C VAL A 169 -3.83 0.29 9.23
N LEU A 170 -3.18 0.52 10.38
CA LEU A 170 -2.09 1.47 10.56
C LEU A 170 -0.79 0.67 10.76
N GLY A 171 0.08 0.69 9.77
CA GLY A 171 1.36 -0.03 9.80
C GLY A 171 2.47 0.84 10.37
N HIS A 172 3.51 0.19 10.92
CA HIS A 172 4.69 0.88 11.44
C HIS A 172 5.94 0.37 10.75
N VAL A 173 6.59 1.25 9.97
CA VAL A 173 7.82 0.94 9.22
C VAL A 173 9.02 1.44 10.01
N LYS A 174 9.67 0.52 10.71
CA LYS A 174 10.86 0.74 11.54
C LYS A 174 11.62 -0.57 11.71
N ASP A 175 12.92 -0.46 11.97
CA ASP A 175 13.74 -1.66 12.20
C ASP A 175 13.51 -2.19 13.62
N LEU A 176 13.17 -3.46 13.73
CA LEU A 176 12.93 -4.19 14.98
C LEU A 176 14.10 -5.11 15.36
N GLY A 177 15.21 -5.06 14.60
CA GLY A 177 16.38 -5.91 14.81
C GLY A 177 16.21 -7.32 14.22
N GLU A 178 15.34 -7.48 13.24
CA GLU A 178 15.06 -8.76 12.58
C GLU A 178 16.09 -9.07 11.47
N ASP A 179 16.33 -10.35 11.23
CA ASP A 179 17.26 -10.81 10.20
C ASP A 179 16.62 -10.75 8.80
N ALA A 180 17.03 -9.76 8.01
CA ALA A 180 16.54 -9.54 6.64
C ALA A 180 16.84 -10.71 5.67
N THR A 181 17.75 -11.63 6.02
CA THR A 181 18.05 -12.80 5.18
C THR A 181 17.01 -13.91 5.30
N GLN A 182 16.18 -13.90 6.34
CA GLN A 182 15.05 -14.82 6.54
C GLN A 182 13.84 -14.38 5.70
N ILE A 183 14.01 -14.32 4.37
CA ILE A 183 13.07 -13.69 3.44
C ILE A 183 11.66 -14.31 3.42
N ASP A 184 11.50 -15.55 3.88
CA ASP A 184 10.22 -16.26 4.02
C ASP A 184 9.46 -15.90 5.30
N LYS A 185 10.15 -15.43 6.34
CA LYS A 185 9.58 -15.14 7.67
C LYS A 185 9.54 -13.66 8.00
N VAL A 186 10.58 -12.92 7.60
CA VAL A 186 10.76 -11.52 7.94
C VAL A 186 10.16 -10.65 6.83
N ARG A 187 9.40 -9.64 7.25
CA ARG A 187 8.91 -8.59 6.35
C ARG A 187 9.96 -7.48 6.30
N ILE A 188 10.40 -7.11 5.10
CA ILE A 188 11.54 -6.19 4.90
C ILE A 188 11.33 -4.81 5.55
N TYR A 189 10.08 -4.36 5.69
CA TYR A 189 9.75 -3.09 6.36
C TYR A 189 10.10 -3.07 7.86
N ARG A 190 10.31 -4.25 8.48
CA ARG A 190 10.72 -4.44 9.88
C ARG A 190 12.24 -4.47 10.06
N THR A 191 13.01 -4.23 9.00
CA THR A 191 14.49 -4.23 9.01
C THR A 191 15.03 -2.94 8.39
N ASN A 192 16.34 -2.75 8.50
CA ASN A 192 17.07 -1.62 7.93
C ASN A 192 17.66 -1.88 6.51
N ALA A 193 17.40 -3.06 5.93
CA ALA A 193 17.89 -3.42 4.61
C ALA A 193 17.18 -2.65 3.48
N ARG A 194 17.76 -2.61 2.28
CA ARG A 194 17.10 -2.02 1.10
C ARG A 194 15.78 -2.74 0.83
N GLN A 195 14.75 -1.98 0.48
CA GLN A 195 13.51 -2.50 -0.10
C GLN A 195 13.49 -2.11 -1.58
N PHE A 196 13.48 -3.11 -2.46
CA PHE A 196 13.53 -2.94 -3.91
C PHE A 196 12.21 -2.38 -4.46
N PHE A 197 12.18 -2.03 -5.76
CA PHE A 197 10.97 -1.45 -6.36
C PHE A 197 9.81 -2.44 -6.27
N HIS A 198 8.69 -1.97 -5.73
CA HIS A 198 7.48 -2.75 -5.52
C HIS A 198 6.23 -1.85 -5.59
N ALA A 199 5.09 -2.51 -5.67
CA ALA A 199 3.76 -1.98 -5.42
C ALA A 199 3.17 -2.77 -4.26
N ASP A 200 2.73 -2.09 -3.21
CA ASP A 200 2.06 -2.70 -2.07
C ASP A 200 0.71 -3.30 -2.51
N ASP A 201 0.17 -4.27 -1.76
CA ASP A 201 -1.15 -4.90 -2.03
C ASP A 201 -2.31 -3.96 -1.68
N SER A 202 -2.34 -2.75 -2.25
CA SER A 202 -3.38 -1.73 -2.07
C SER A 202 -3.38 -0.79 -3.27
N ASP A 203 -4.36 0.11 -3.35
CA ASP A 203 -4.45 1.09 -4.44
C ASP A 203 -3.60 2.33 -4.13
N ILE A 204 -3.78 2.94 -2.96
CA ILE A 204 -2.98 4.08 -2.49
C ILE A 204 -2.20 3.67 -1.25
N VAL A 205 -0.90 3.94 -1.25
CA VAL A 205 -0.05 3.85 -0.05
C VAL A 205 0.29 5.24 0.45
N GLY A 206 0.26 5.40 1.77
CA GLY A 206 0.73 6.60 2.47
C GLY A 206 1.89 6.29 3.41
N LEU A 207 2.85 7.20 3.54
CA LEU A 207 3.93 7.16 4.52
C LEU A 207 4.05 8.51 5.24
N LEU A 208 3.71 8.55 6.54
CA LEU A 208 3.97 9.68 7.42
C LEU A 208 5.30 9.50 8.15
N CYS A 209 6.20 10.47 8.05
CA CYS A 209 7.46 10.46 8.78
C CYS A 209 7.32 11.00 10.21
N VAL A 210 7.49 10.11 11.19
CA VAL A 210 7.49 10.44 12.62
C VAL A 210 8.92 10.69 13.11
N ALA A 211 9.86 9.86 12.66
CA ALA A 211 11.29 10.01 12.96
C ALA A 211 12.15 9.51 11.78
N LYS A 212 13.30 10.16 11.58
CA LYS A 212 14.25 9.84 10.50
C LYS A 212 15.33 8.86 10.95
N ALA A 213 15.92 8.15 9.99
CA ALA A 213 17.19 7.47 10.18
C ALA A 213 18.34 8.49 10.33
N LEU A 214 19.49 8.03 10.83
CA LEU A 214 20.73 8.80 10.83
C LEU A 214 21.28 8.95 9.41
N GLU A 215 21.27 7.86 8.64
CA GLU A 215 21.74 7.80 7.25
C GLU A 215 20.78 6.93 6.42
N GLY A 216 20.49 7.35 5.19
CA GLY A 216 19.65 6.59 4.24
C GLY A 216 18.18 6.48 4.65
N GLY A 217 17.48 5.48 4.11
CA GLY A 217 16.07 5.20 4.39
C GLY A 217 15.12 6.12 3.62
N GLU A 218 15.66 6.71 2.57
CA GLU A 218 15.03 7.62 1.61
C GLU A 218 14.17 6.81 0.63
N SER A 219 13.20 7.49 0.03
CA SER A 219 12.20 6.87 -0.84
C SER A 219 12.54 7.15 -2.30
N ASP A 220 12.50 6.14 -3.14
CA ASP A 220 12.57 6.29 -4.60
C ASP A 220 11.21 5.93 -5.19
N ILE A 221 10.72 6.72 -6.14
CA ILE A 221 9.46 6.44 -6.86
C ILE A 221 9.66 6.52 -8.36
N VAL A 222 8.87 5.76 -9.13
CA VAL A 222 8.94 5.76 -10.60
C VAL A 222 7.57 5.48 -11.21
N SER A 223 7.25 6.18 -12.30
CA SER A 223 6.07 5.87 -13.13
C SER A 223 6.23 4.48 -13.76
N SER A 224 5.35 3.54 -13.41
CA SER A 224 5.35 2.20 -14.01
C SER A 224 4.96 2.24 -15.48
N HIS A 225 4.19 3.25 -15.92
CA HIS A 225 3.91 3.48 -17.33
C HIS A 225 5.13 3.98 -18.11
N GLN A 226 5.99 4.82 -17.51
CA GLN A 226 7.26 5.20 -18.14
C GLN A 226 8.24 4.03 -18.20
N VAL A 227 8.26 3.19 -17.15
CA VAL A 227 8.99 1.91 -17.15
C VAL A 227 8.47 1.01 -18.26
N TRP A 228 7.15 0.83 -18.39
CA TRP A 228 6.54 0.06 -19.48
C TRP A 228 6.99 0.55 -20.85
N ASN A 229 6.94 1.86 -21.10
CA ASN A 229 7.40 2.44 -22.37
C ASN A 229 8.87 2.15 -22.66
N VAL A 230 9.73 2.20 -21.64
CA VAL A 230 11.15 1.80 -21.78
C VAL A 230 11.27 0.32 -22.11
N LEU A 231 10.56 -0.56 -21.38
CA LEU A 231 10.60 -1.99 -21.60
C LEU A 231 10.12 -2.36 -23.02
N GLN A 232 9.04 -1.74 -23.51
CA GLN A 232 8.55 -1.97 -24.88
C GLN A 232 9.61 -1.62 -25.94
N ARG A 233 10.36 -0.54 -25.76
CA ARG A 233 11.38 -0.10 -26.73
C ARG A 233 12.69 -0.89 -26.64
N GLU A 234 13.15 -1.18 -25.44
CA GLU A 234 14.51 -1.71 -25.18
C GLU A 234 14.52 -3.22 -24.93
N HIS A 235 13.43 -3.77 -24.38
CA HIS A 235 13.30 -5.15 -23.94
C HIS A 235 11.88 -5.73 -24.15
N PRO A 236 11.36 -5.77 -25.38
CA PRO A 236 9.98 -6.22 -25.64
C PRO A 236 9.72 -7.67 -25.18
N ASP A 237 10.75 -8.52 -25.18
CA ASP A 237 10.67 -9.88 -24.63
C ASP A 237 10.45 -9.89 -23.10
N VAL A 238 11.05 -8.93 -22.38
CA VAL A 238 10.81 -8.73 -20.96
C VAL A 238 9.41 -8.20 -20.71
N ALA A 239 8.96 -7.22 -21.50
CA ALA A 239 7.60 -6.68 -21.40
C ALA A 239 6.55 -7.79 -21.59
N GLU A 240 6.71 -8.63 -22.62
CA GLU A 240 5.86 -9.80 -22.85
C GLU A 240 5.87 -10.76 -21.64
N THR A 241 7.05 -11.15 -21.16
CA THR A 241 7.21 -12.06 -20.02
C THR A 241 6.49 -11.56 -18.76
N LEU A 242 6.52 -10.25 -18.51
CA LEU A 242 5.87 -9.63 -17.35
C LEU A 242 4.33 -9.64 -17.44
N THR A 243 3.75 -9.75 -18.63
CA THR A 243 2.29 -9.88 -18.81
C THR A 243 1.77 -11.31 -18.66
N GLN A 244 2.63 -12.30 -18.86
CA GLN A 244 2.23 -13.70 -18.87
C GLN A 244 1.82 -14.19 -17.46
N PRO A 245 0.73 -14.96 -17.32
CA PRO A 245 0.29 -15.50 -16.03
C PRO A 245 1.09 -16.73 -15.62
N ILE A 246 2.42 -16.58 -15.57
CA ILE A 246 3.41 -17.61 -15.24
C ILE A 246 4.14 -17.31 -13.92
N TRP A 247 3.80 -16.19 -13.28
CA TRP A 247 4.40 -15.78 -12.02
C TRP A 247 3.63 -16.39 -10.85
N TYR A 248 4.35 -16.59 -9.77
CA TYR A 248 3.79 -16.99 -8.49
C TYR A 248 4.24 -15.95 -7.47
N PHE A 249 3.35 -15.50 -6.59
CA PHE A 249 3.69 -14.64 -5.45
C PHE A 249 3.35 -15.35 -4.15
N ASP A 250 4.32 -15.38 -3.23
CA ASP A 250 4.17 -15.97 -1.91
C ASP A 250 3.27 -15.11 -1.00
N ARG A 251 2.32 -15.71 -0.29
CA ARG A 251 1.58 -15.06 0.80
C ARG A 251 2.43 -14.91 2.06
N LYS A 252 3.61 -15.54 2.08
CA LYS A 252 4.59 -15.51 3.16
C LYS A 252 3.97 -15.84 4.52
N GLY A 253 3.18 -16.91 4.54
CA GLY A 253 2.47 -17.43 5.71
C GLY A 253 1.15 -16.73 6.06
N GLU A 254 0.74 -15.69 5.33
CA GLU A 254 -0.51 -14.97 5.56
C GLU A 254 -1.67 -15.60 4.76
N THR A 255 -1.95 -16.87 5.08
CA THR A 255 -2.86 -17.74 4.34
C THR A 255 -4.13 -18.03 5.14
N SER A 256 -5.31 -17.85 4.53
CA SER A 256 -6.58 -18.25 5.14
C SER A 256 -6.85 -19.75 4.96
N LYS A 257 -7.77 -20.30 5.77
CA LYS A 257 -8.19 -21.69 5.63
C LYS A 257 -8.72 -21.97 4.23
N GLY A 258 -8.10 -22.92 3.52
CA GLY A 258 -8.51 -23.36 2.19
C GLY A 258 -7.85 -22.57 1.05
N GLU A 259 -6.99 -21.60 1.36
CA GLU A 259 -6.15 -20.95 0.36
C GLU A 259 -4.82 -21.67 0.17
N GLU A 260 -4.26 -21.56 -1.03
CA GLU A 260 -2.86 -21.90 -1.29
C GLU A 260 -1.95 -20.85 -0.65
N GLU A 261 -0.72 -21.24 -0.28
CA GLU A 261 0.28 -20.32 0.29
C GLU A 261 0.91 -19.36 -0.74
N TRP A 262 0.48 -19.44 -1.99
CA TRP A 262 0.90 -18.58 -3.09
C TRP A 262 -0.29 -18.25 -4.00
N ILE A 263 -0.15 -17.20 -4.80
CA ILE A 263 -1.07 -16.86 -5.89
C ILE A 263 -0.35 -16.96 -7.23
N LYS A 264 -1.01 -17.56 -8.24
CA LYS A 264 -0.51 -17.54 -9.62
C LYS A 264 -1.01 -16.27 -10.30
N THR A 265 -0.12 -15.53 -10.97
CA THR A 265 -0.31 -14.11 -11.28
C THR A 265 0.54 -13.67 -12.48
N SER A 266 0.38 -12.41 -12.89
CA SER A 266 1.23 -11.64 -13.80
C SER A 266 1.78 -10.40 -13.07
N VAL A 267 2.75 -9.71 -13.69
CA VAL A 267 3.28 -8.44 -13.17
C VAL A 267 2.55 -7.24 -13.76
N PHE A 268 2.31 -7.25 -15.08
CA PHE A 268 1.52 -6.23 -15.76
C PHE A 268 0.19 -6.79 -16.24
N TYR A 269 -0.85 -5.96 -16.12
CA TYR A 269 -2.22 -6.27 -16.52
C TYR A 269 -2.79 -5.12 -17.35
N LEU A 270 -3.87 -5.42 -18.07
CA LEU A 270 -4.76 -4.40 -18.60
C LEU A 270 -6.01 -4.34 -17.73
N GLU A 271 -6.51 -3.12 -17.52
CA GLU A 271 -7.85 -2.95 -16.95
C GLU A 271 -8.92 -3.70 -17.76
N THR A 272 -10.02 -4.02 -17.09
CA THR A 272 -11.20 -4.56 -17.74
C THR A 272 -12.04 -3.43 -18.37
N GLY A 273 -12.75 -3.74 -19.45
CA GLY A 273 -13.61 -2.78 -20.16
C GLY A 273 -12.91 -1.99 -21.26
N ASP A 274 -13.51 -0.86 -21.63
CA ASP A 274 -13.06 -0.03 -22.76
C ASP A 274 -11.89 0.88 -22.36
N ASN A 275 -10.95 1.11 -23.29
CA ASN A 275 -9.75 1.94 -23.10
C ASN A 275 -8.90 1.53 -21.87
N PRO A 276 -8.41 0.27 -21.82
CA PRO A 276 -7.75 -0.25 -20.64
C PRO A 276 -6.40 0.44 -20.40
N ARG A 277 -6.12 0.81 -19.14
CA ARG A 277 -4.79 1.23 -18.69
C ARG A 277 -3.95 0.05 -18.25
N VAL A 278 -2.63 0.23 -18.23
CA VAL A 278 -1.67 -0.80 -17.83
C VAL A 278 -1.46 -0.73 -16.31
N TYR A 279 -1.97 -1.72 -15.60
CA TYR A 279 -1.81 -1.83 -14.14
C TYR A 279 -0.58 -2.68 -13.81
N SER A 280 0.24 -2.24 -12.84
CA SER A 280 1.37 -3.01 -12.32
C SER A 280 1.14 -3.57 -10.92
N LYS A 281 1.48 -4.84 -10.72
CA LYS A 281 1.54 -5.49 -9.40
C LYS A 281 2.86 -6.24 -9.26
N TRP A 282 3.74 -5.79 -8.36
CA TRP A 282 5.09 -6.31 -8.27
C TRP A 282 5.65 -6.22 -6.85
N ASP A 283 6.19 -7.32 -6.33
CA ASP A 283 7.15 -7.26 -5.23
C ASP A 283 8.20 -8.36 -5.46
N PRO A 284 9.48 -8.01 -5.64
CA PRO A 284 10.52 -9.01 -5.88
C PRO A 284 10.72 -9.96 -4.69
N TYR A 285 10.32 -9.60 -3.47
CA TYR A 285 10.38 -10.50 -2.32
C TYR A 285 9.36 -11.63 -2.41
N TYR A 286 8.22 -11.42 -3.07
CA TYR A 286 7.22 -12.48 -3.24
C TYR A 286 7.66 -13.59 -4.19
N ILE A 287 8.57 -13.30 -5.13
CA ILE A 287 9.15 -14.33 -5.99
C ILE A 287 10.39 -14.98 -5.37
N ARG A 288 11.15 -14.24 -4.55
CA ARG A 288 12.39 -14.72 -3.93
C ARG A 288 12.12 -15.71 -2.79
N SER A 289 11.04 -15.55 -2.03
CA SER A 289 10.71 -16.45 -0.92
C SER A 289 10.13 -17.80 -1.36
N LEU A 290 9.85 -17.98 -2.66
CA LEU A 290 9.19 -19.16 -3.20
C LEU A 290 10.07 -20.41 -3.31
N THR A 291 11.38 -20.30 -3.08
CA THR A 291 12.28 -21.46 -3.07
C THR A 291 11.80 -22.56 -2.12
N ARG A 292 11.16 -22.17 -0.99
CA ARG A 292 10.52 -23.10 -0.04
C ARG A 292 9.44 -24.02 -0.64
N PHE A 293 8.89 -23.66 -1.81
CA PHE A 293 7.92 -24.44 -2.58
C PHE A 293 8.53 -25.03 -3.85
N SER A 294 9.33 -24.27 -4.60
CA SER A 294 9.93 -24.76 -5.84
C SER A 294 10.97 -25.84 -5.62
N ASP A 295 11.76 -25.77 -4.54
CA ASP A 295 12.75 -26.79 -4.18
C ASP A 295 12.10 -28.14 -3.85
N LYS A 296 10.82 -28.10 -3.45
CA LYS A 296 9.98 -29.27 -3.20
C LYS A 296 9.19 -29.73 -4.44
N GLY A 297 9.29 -29.02 -5.56
CA GLY A 297 8.55 -29.31 -6.79
C GLY A 297 7.04 -29.00 -6.73
N VAL A 298 6.58 -28.23 -5.73
CA VAL A 298 5.14 -27.88 -5.59
C VAL A 298 4.72 -26.84 -6.63
N ILE A 299 5.64 -25.93 -6.96
CA ILE A 299 5.51 -24.96 -8.05
C ILE A 299 6.79 -24.99 -8.90
N PRO A 300 6.76 -24.50 -10.15
CA PRO A 300 7.97 -24.38 -10.95
C PRO A 300 8.96 -23.37 -10.34
N PRO A 301 10.29 -23.60 -10.43
CA PRO A 301 11.28 -22.56 -10.16
C PRO A 301 11.17 -21.43 -11.20
N LEU A 302 11.72 -20.26 -10.88
CA LEU A 302 11.79 -19.15 -11.83
C LEU A 302 12.63 -19.55 -13.05
N SER A 303 12.02 -19.43 -14.23
CA SER A 303 12.74 -19.60 -15.51
C SER A 303 13.80 -18.51 -15.70
N GLU A 304 14.75 -18.75 -16.60
CA GLU A 304 15.76 -17.74 -16.98
C GLU A 304 15.10 -16.45 -17.50
N ALA A 305 13.99 -16.56 -18.24
CA ALA A 305 13.22 -15.42 -18.72
C ALA A 305 12.62 -14.60 -17.56
N GLN A 306 12.05 -15.26 -16.54
CA GLN A 306 11.53 -14.58 -15.35
C GLN A 306 12.65 -13.90 -14.54
N GLN A 307 13.80 -14.56 -14.39
CA GLN A 307 14.95 -13.97 -13.69
C GLN A 307 15.49 -12.75 -14.43
N LYS A 308 15.64 -12.84 -15.76
CA LYS A 308 16.00 -11.70 -16.62
C LYS A 308 14.99 -10.58 -16.49
N ALA A 309 13.69 -10.88 -16.58
CA ALA A 309 12.62 -9.90 -16.50
C ALA A 309 12.61 -9.15 -15.17
N ALA A 310 12.77 -9.86 -14.05
CA ALA A 310 12.86 -9.27 -12.72
C ALA A 310 14.08 -8.33 -12.58
N ALA A 311 15.23 -8.72 -13.12
CA ALA A 311 16.46 -7.92 -13.08
C ALA A 311 16.35 -6.64 -13.95
N VAL A 312 15.88 -6.79 -15.19
CA VAL A 312 15.68 -5.67 -16.13
C VAL A 312 14.63 -4.69 -15.61
N LEU A 313 13.56 -5.18 -14.98
CA LEU A 313 12.55 -4.32 -14.34
C LEU A 313 13.16 -3.47 -13.22
N GLU A 314 13.91 -4.07 -12.29
CA GLU A 314 14.58 -3.32 -11.20
C GLU A 314 15.59 -2.30 -11.74
N GLU A 315 16.42 -2.68 -12.72
CA GLU A 315 17.40 -1.77 -13.34
C GLU A 315 16.72 -0.59 -14.03
N THR A 316 15.63 -0.85 -14.76
CA THR A 316 14.85 0.17 -15.46
C THR A 316 14.20 1.13 -14.47
N CYS A 317 13.58 0.60 -13.40
CA CYS A 317 13.04 1.42 -12.32
C CYS A 317 14.11 2.31 -11.69
N ALA A 318 15.27 1.74 -11.31
CA ALA A 318 16.35 2.47 -10.68
C ALA A 318 16.91 3.59 -11.57
N ARG A 319 17.01 3.36 -12.89
CA ARG A 319 17.47 4.36 -13.86
C ARG A 319 16.51 5.54 -14.00
N LEU A 320 15.21 5.30 -13.89
CA LEU A 320 14.15 6.29 -14.12
C LEU A 320 13.65 6.98 -12.84
N ALA A 321 14.12 6.55 -11.67
CA ALA A 321 13.55 6.94 -10.39
C ALA A 321 13.69 8.43 -10.07
N LEU A 322 12.63 8.97 -9.45
CA LEU A 322 12.66 10.21 -8.70
C LEU A 322 13.01 9.91 -7.25
N HIS A 323 14.12 10.46 -6.81
CA HIS A 323 14.57 10.35 -5.42
C HIS A 323 13.84 11.36 -4.53
N MET A 324 13.35 10.90 -3.39
CA MET A 324 12.55 11.68 -2.44
C MET A 324 13.00 11.47 -0.99
N ILE A 325 13.22 12.58 -0.29
CA ILE A 325 13.59 12.59 1.12
C ILE A 325 12.37 13.05 1.92
N LEU A 326 11.95 12.25 2.90
CA LEU A 326 10.89 12.61 3.84
C LEU A 326 11.50 13.22 5.10
N ASP A 327 11.09 14.43 5.43
CA ASP A 327 11.39 15.06 6.72
C ASP A 327 10.31 14.75 7.76
N ILE A 328 10.62 14.99 9.04
CA ILE A 328 9.67 14.79 10.13
C ILE A 328 8.42 15.63 9.87
N GLY A 329 7.24 15.00 9.86
CA GLY A 329 5.97 15.64 9.53
C GLY A 329 5.59 15.61 8.05
N ASP A 330 6.45 15.08 7.18
CA ASP A 330 6.10 14.90 5.78
C ASP A 330 5.23 13.64 5.59
N ILE A 331 4.27 13.73 4.66
CA ILE A 331 3.42 12.61 4.23
C ILE A 331 3.60 12.39 2.74
N GLN A 332 4.12 11.24 2.35
CA GLN A 332 4.07 10.79 0.96
C GLN A 332 2.78 10.00 0.73
N PHE A 333 2.00 10.34 -0.28
CA PHE A 333 0.98 9.45 -0.84
C PHE A 333 1.34 9.10 -2.27
N LEU A 334 1.16 7.84 -2.66
CA LEU A 334 1.29 7.41 -4.06
C LEU A 334 0.30 6.29 -4.41
N SER A 335 0.00 6.16 -5.70
CA SER A 335 -0.86 5.13 -6.28
C SER A 335 -0.01 3.94 -6.73
N ASN A 336 -0.25 2.77 -6.15
CA ASN A 336 0.40 1.52 -6.51
C ASN A 336 -0.02 1.03 -7.91
N GLU A 337 -1.14 1.52 -8.48
CA GLU A 337 -1.58 1.10 -9.80
C GLU A 337 -0.58 1.47 -10.91
N HIS A 338 0.06 2.64 -10.79
CA HIS A 338 0.96 3.16 -11.80
C HIS A 338 2.25 3.82 -11.27
N VAL A 339 2.53 3.69 -9.97
CA VAL A 339 3.80 4.11 -9.35
C VAL A 339 4.43 2.94 -8.58
N LEU A 340 5.65 2.58 -8.98
CA LEU A 340 6.49 1.67 -8.20
C LEU A 340 7.38 2.47 -7.26
N HIS A 341 7.64 1.92 -6.07
CA HIS A 341 8.42 2.61 -5.05
C HIS A 341 9.42 1.69 -4.35
N ALA A 342 10.49 2.28 -3.83
CA ALA A 342 11.60 1.59 -3.17
C ALA A 342 12.10 2.41 -1.97
N ARG A 343 12.90 1.77 -1.12
CA ARG A 343 13.55 2.40 0.02
C ARG A 343 15.03 2.02 0.04
N THR A 344 15.90 3.01 0.22
CA THR A 344 17.34 2.76 0.41
C THR A 344 17.60 2.02 1.74
N ALA A 345 18.73 1.31 1.82
CA ALA A 345 19.19 0.79 3.11
C ALA A 345 19.49 1.96 4.06
N TYR A 346 19.41 1.72 5.37
CA TYR A 346 19.58 2.80 6.34
C TYR A 346 20.27 2.37 7.63
N LYS A 347 20.69 3.38 8.39
CA LYS A 347 21.28 3.24 9.72
C LYS A 347 20.54 4.15 10.69
N ASP A 348 20.13 3.60 11.82
CA ASP A 348 19.48 4.35 12.88
C ASP A 348 20.49 5.05 13.79
N TYR A 349 20.02 6.07 14.51
CA TYR A 349 20.74 6.62 15.64
C TYR A 349 20.92 5.57 16.76
N ALA A 350 22.02 5.68 17.50
CA ALA A 350 22.17 4.94 18.74
C ALA A 350 21.22 5.49 19.83
N PRO A 351 20.71 4.63 20.73
CA PRO A 351 19.95 5.09 21.90
C PRO A 351 20.73 6.17 22.69
N PRO A 352 20.05 7.21 23.23
CA PRO A 352 18.60 7.35 23.40
C PRO A 352 17.86 8.07 22.26
N ALA A 353 18.54 8.43 21.17
CA ALA A 353 17.90 9.12 20.06
C ALA A 353 16.86 8.22 19.35
N PRO A 354 15.77 8.79 18.81
CA PRO A 354 14.74 8.00 18.15
C PRO A 354 15.29 7.32 16.90
N ARG A 355 14.88 6.07 16.69
CA ARG A 355 15.11 5.32 15.46
C ARG A 355 14.15 5.79 14.37
N ARG A 356 14.46 5.49 13.10
CA ARG A 356 13.55 5.74 11.97
C ARG A 356 12.19 5.12 12.25
N HIS A 357 11.12 5.89 12.08
CA HIS A 357 9.75 5.46 12.27
C HIS A 357 8.84 6.18 11.28
N LEU A 358 8.23 5.42 10.37
CA LEU A 358 7.12 5.88 9.56
C LEU A 358 5.82 5.18 9.96
N MET A 359 4.70 5.89 9.92
CA MET A 359 3.36 5.29 9.93
C MET A 359 2.90 5.09 8.48
N ARG A 360 2.37 3.90 8.18
CA ARG A 360 1.95 3.52 6.83
C ARG A 360 0.45 3.29 6.74
N LEU A 361 -0.18 3.81 5.69
CA LEU A 361 -1.54 3.48 5.31
C LEU A 361 -1.55 2.69 4.01
N TRP A 362 -2.40 1.69 3.94
CA TRP A 362 -2.84 1.07 2.70
C TRP A 362 -4.32 1.37 2.53
N LEU A 363 -4.67 1.96 1.39
CA LEU A 363 -6.00 2.40 1.06
C LEU A 363 -6.44 1.74 -0.23
N SER A 364 -7.70 1.35 -0.28
CA SER A 364 -8.37 0.82 -1.46
C SER A 364 -9.34 1.85 -2.03
N THR A 365 -9.52 1.79 -3.34
CA THR A 365 -10.36 2.68 -4.13
C THR A 365 -11.25 1.82 -5.04
N PRO A 366 -12.51 1.58 -4.66
CA PRO A 366 -13.36 0.69 -5.44
C PRO A 366 -13.74 1.32 -6.78
N GLU A 367 -14.00 0.46 -7.77
CA GLU A 367 -14.32 0.87 -9.15
C GLU A 367 -15.49 1.85 -9.25
N ASP A 368 -16.53 1.62 -8.45
CA ASP A 368 -17.76 2.42 -8.43
C ASP A 368 -17.57 3.82 -7.83
N GLU A 369 -16.44 4.04 -7.17
CA GLU A 369 -16.00 5.33 -6.63
C GLU A 369 -14.79 5.88 -7.41
N GLY A 370 -14.57 5.45 -8.65
CA GLY A 370 -13.54 5.98 -9.56
C GLY A 370 -12.17 5.33 -9.45
N GLY A 371 -12.03 4.23 -8.70
CA GLY A 371 -10.85 3.37 -8.76
C GLY A 371 -10.71 2.63 -10.09
N TRP A 372 -9.54 2.06 -10.33
CA TRP A 372 -9.24 1.34 -11.58
C TRP A 372 -9.99 0.00 -11.65
N LYS A 373 -10.34 -0.46 -12.86
CA LYS A 373 -11.09 -1.71 -13.11
C LYS A 373 -10.13 -2.87 -13.29
N LEU A 374 -9.80 -3.57 -12.21
CA LEU A 374 -8.74 -4.57 -12.19
C LEU A 374 -9.29 -5.97 -12.51
N PRO A 375 -8.49 -6.88 -13.09
CA PRO A 375 -8.93 -8.23 -13.45
C PRO A 375 -8.97 -9.19 -12.24
N PHE A 376 -9.52 -8.74 -11.11
CA PHE A 376 -9.64 -9.49 -9.87
C PHE A 376 -11.10 -9.56 -9.42
N HIS A 377 -11.46 -10.62 -8.71
CA HIS A 377 -12.86 -10.87 -8.33
C HIS A 377 -13.40 -9.84 -7.31
N ASP A 378 -12.51 -9.20 -6.58
CA ASP A 378 -12.80 -8.21 -5.54
C ASP A 378 -12.70 -6.77 -6.06
N SER A 379 -12.54 -6.54 -7.37
CA SER A 379 -12.28 -5.18 -7.88
C SER A 379 -13.40 -4.17 -7.53
N LYS A 380 -14.64 -4.65 -7.31
CA LYS A 380 -15.81 -3.87 -6.85
C LYS A 380 -15.99 -3.83 -5.33
N GLU A 381 -15.20 -4.55 -4.56
CA GLU A 381 -15.28 -4.53 -3.09
C GLU A 381 -14.69 -3.21 -2.57
N LYS A 382 -15.35 -2.62 -1.57
CA LYS A 382 -14.89 -1.36 -0.95
C LYS A 382 -13.48 -1.45 -0.37
N LYS A 383 -13.14 -2.62 0.19
CA LYS A 383 -11.83 -2.95 0.77
C LYS A 383 -11.12 -4.04 -0.03
N ARG A 384 -10.93 -3.80 -1.33
CA ARG A 384 -10.21 -4.70 -2.25
C ARG A 384 -8.71 -4.75 -1.97
N GLY A 385 -8.07 -5.86 -2.30
CA GLY A 385 -6.68 -6.14 -1.98
C GLY A 385 -6.43 -6.27 -0.48
N GLY A 386 -5.27 -5.78 -0.04
CA GLY A 386 -4.76 -5.94 1.32
C GLY A 386 -4.40 -7.39 1.65
N ILE A 387 -4.18 -7.62 2.94
CA ILE A 387 -3.85 -8.93 3.49
C ILE A 387 -4.88 -9.25 4.57
N GLN A 388 -5.79 -10.18 4.28
CA GLN A 388 -6.77 -10.67 5.24
C GLN A 388 -6.49 -12.15 5.51
N VAL A 389 -6.25 -12.48 6.79
CA VAL A 389 -6.11 -13.87 7.23
C VAL A 389 -7.36 -14.24 8.02
N ASN A 390 -8.16 -15.15 7.47
CA ASN A 390 -9.45 -15.56 8.03
C ASN A 390 -10.31 -14.33 8.39
N ASP A 391 -10.80 -14.28 9.64
CA ASP A 391 -11.61 -13.19 10.17
C ASP A 391 -10.85 -12.33 11.19
N THR A 392 -9.52 -12.24 11.09
CA THR A 392 -8.72 -11.37 11.95
C THR A 392 -9.27 -9.93 11.90
N PRO A 393 -9.57 -9.32 13.07
CA PRO A 393 -10.12 -7.96 13.13
C PRO A 393 -9.09 -6.91 12.74
N PRO A 394 -9.52 -5.75 12.19
CA PRO A 394 -8.63 -4.63 11.95
C PRO A 394 -8.12 -4.05 13.29
N VAL A 395 -6.86 -3.65 13.32
CA VAL A 395 -6.23 -2.97 14.46
C VAL A 395 -5.35 -1.82 13.98
N ALA A 396 -5.28 -0.75 14.77
CA ALA A 396 -4.44 0.41 14.50
C ALA A 396 -3.56 0.66 15.74
N PRO A 397 -2.44 -0.07 15.88
CA PRO A 397 -1.56 0.10 17.03
C PRO A 397 -0.90 1.49 17.03
N GLU A 398 -0.42 1.95 18.20
CA GLU A 398 0.27 3.24 18.31
C GLU A 398 1.78 3.14 18.02
N ASP A 399 2.34 1.92 17.99
CA ASP A 399 3.72 1.60 17.60
C ASP A 399 3.80 0.20 16.95
N ALA A 400 4.97 -0.17 16.41
CA ALA A 400 5.23 -1.49 15.87
C ALA A 400 5.16 -2.58 16.95
N GLU A 401 4.63 -3.74 16.55
CA GLU A 401 4.53 -4.97 17.35
C GLU A 401 5.48 -6.06 16.88
#